data_AF-A0A2V9R8W2-F1
#
_entry.id   AF-A0A2V9R8W2-F1
#
_cell.length_a   1.000
_cell.length_b   1.000
_cell.length_c   1.000
_cell.angle_alpha   90.00
_cell.angle_beta   90.00
_cell.angle_gamma   90.00
#
_symmetry.space_group_name_H-M   'P 1'
#
loop_
_entity.id
_entity.type
_entity.pdbx_description
1 polymer ?
#
loop_
_entity_poly.entity_id
_entity_poly.type
_entity_poly.pdbx_seq_one_letter_code
_entity_poly.pdbx_strand_id
1 'polypeptide(L)' 'MQLELTEDEQDFLKELLQEDHQELREEIYKTEGYKFKLGLRTKEKIFMSLLKKLTDMEPVKTT' A
#
# COMPACT_ATOMS: atom_id res chain seq x y z
N MET A 1 8.54 -0.47 19.17
CA MET A 1 9.41 -1.19 18.21
C MET A 1 9.50 -0.34 16.97
N GLN A 2 10.70 0.01 16.54
CA GLN A 2 10.94 0.74 15.30
C GLN A 2 11.10 -0.33 14.22
N LEU A 3 10.28 -0.25 13.16
CA LEU A 3 10.37 -1.18 12.05
C LEU A 3 11.52 -0.70 11.15
N GLU A 4 12.52 -1.55 11.01
CA GLU A 4 13.68 -1.35 10.15
C GLU A 4 13.54 -2.29 8.96
N LEU A 5 13.66 -1.76 7.75
CA LEU A 5 13.52 -2.52 6.51
C LEU A 5 14.76 -2.33 5.67
N THR A 6 15.27 -3.41 5.08
CA THR A 6 16.29 -3.34 4.04
C THR A 6 15.71 -2.79 2.74
N GLU A 7 16.56 -2.42 1.79
CA GLU A 7 16.12 -1.98 0.46
C GLU A 7 15.26 -3.05 -0.24
N ASP A 8 15.72 -4.30 -0.22
CA ASP A 8 14.99 -5.44 -0.79
C ASP A 8 13.62 -5.66 -0.14
N GLU A 9 13.52 -5.53 1.19
CA GLU A 9 12.25 -5.67 1.92
C GLU A 9 11.30 -4.52 1.59
N GLN A 10 11.81 -3.28 1.47
CA GLN A 10 11.00 -2.14 1.07
C GLN A 10 10.46 -2.32 -0.35
N ASP A 11 11.30 -2.76 -1.27
CA ASP A 11 10.92 -2.93 -2.67
C ASP A 11 9.90 -4.06 -2.84
N PHE A 12 10.11 -5.19 -2.17
CA PHE A 12 9.11 -6.27 -2.11
C PHE A 12 7.76 -5.80 -1.55
N LEU A 13 7.77 -5.00 -0.48
CA LEU A 13 6.54 -4.44 0.09
C LEU A 13 5.87 -3.42 -0.84
N LYS A 14 6.64 -2.61 -1.56
CA LYS A 14 6.10 -1.68 -2.56
C LYS A 14 5.42 -2.43 -3.70
N GLU A 15 6.04 -3.50 -4.21
CA GLU A 15 5.46 -4.34 -5.27
C GLU A 15 4.12 -4.94 -4.81
N LEU A 16 4.10 -5.61 -3.66
CA LEU A 16 2.87 -6.17 -3.07
C LEU A 16 1.77 -5.13 -2.90
N LEU A 17 2.10 -3.96 -2.33
CA LEU A 17 1.13 -2.89 -2.14
C LEU A 17 0.63 -2.30 -3.46
N GLN A 18 1.45 -2.27 -4.50
CA GLN A 18 1.05 -1.77 -5.82
C GLN A 18 0.10 -2.74 -6.53
N GLU A 19 0.38 -4.04 -6.49
CA GLU A 19 -0.50 -5.08 -7.06
C GLU A 19 -1.88 -5.07 -6.38
N ASP A 20 -1.90 -5.17 -5.06
CA ASP A 20 -3.14 -5.14 -4.28
C ASP A 20 -3.90 -3.80 -4.45
N HIS A 21 -3.19 -2.67 -4.58
CA HIS A 21 -3.83 -1.38 -4.85
C HIS A 21 -4.50 -1.35 -6.22
N GLN A 22 -3.90 -1.96 -7.25
CA GLN A 22 -4.51 -2.07 -8.56
C GLN A 22 -5.79 -2.90 -8.50
N GLU A 23 -5.77 -4.06 -7.85
CA GLU A 23 -6.96 -4.90 -7.65
C GLU A 23 -8.06 -4.14 -6.90
N LEU A 24 -7.71 -3.42 -5.84
CA LEU A 24 -8.64 -2.61 -5.06
C LEU A 24 -9.30 -1.51 -5.90
N ARG A 25 -8.55 -0.87 -6.81
CA ARG A 25 -9.14 0.13 -7.71
C ARG A 25 -10.15 -0.49 -8.68
N GLU A 26 -9.87 -1.69 -9.18
CA GLU A 26 -10.85 -2.41 -10.00
C GLU A 26 -12.10 -2.78 -9.21
N GLU A 27 -11.95 -3.23 -7.97
CA GLU A 27 -13.07 -3.53 -7.08
C GLU A 27 -13.92 -2.28 -6.80
N ILE A 28 -13.28 -1.14 -6.52
CA ILE A 28 -13.96 0.16 -6.36
C ILE A 28 -14.74 0.52 -7.62
N TYR A 29 -14.16 0.31 -8.80
CA TYR A 29 -14.79 0.62 -10.07
C TYR A 29 -16.03 -0.26 -10.30
N LYS A 30 -15.90 -1.58 -10.06
CA LYS A 30 -16.96 -2.58 -10.26
C LYS A 30 -18.08 -2.51 -9.22
N THR A 31 -17.83 -1.93 -8.04
CA THR A 31 -18.81 -1.87 -6.95
C THR A 31 -19.88 -0.79 -7.18
N GLU A 32 -21.15 -1.14 -7.28
CA GLU A 32 -22.23 -0.14 -7.48
C GLU A 32 -22.73 0.47 -6.16
N GLY A 33 -22.63 -0.26 -5.04
CA GLY A 33 -23.11 0.18 -3.73
C GLY A 33 -22.22 1.24 -3.06
N TYR A 34 -22.77 2.44 -2.82
CA TYR A 34 -22.05 3.56 -2.20
C TYR A 34 -21.42 3.22 -0.83
N LYS A 35 -22.14 2.48 0.03
CA LYS A 35 -21.63 2.08 1.36
C LYS A 35 -20.42 1.14 1.26
N PHE A 36 -20.42 0.22 0.30
CA PHE A 36 -19.29 -0.69 0.06
C PHE A 36 -18.10 0.05 -0.54
N LYS A 37 -18.35 0.96 -1.50
CA LYS A 37 -17.33 1.88 -2.03
C LYS A 37 -16.62 2.68 -0.94
N LEU A 38 -17.32 3.09 0.13
CA LEU A 38 -16.73 3.88 1.21
C LEU A 38 -15.66 3.09 2.00
N GLY A 39 -15.92 1.80 2.26
CA GLY A 39 -14.94 0.89 2.86
C GLY A 39 -13.72 0.68 1.96
N LEU A 40 -13.96 0.45 0.66
CA LEU A 40 -12.89 0.27 -0.32
C LEU A 40 -12.03 1.53 -0.51
N ARG A 41 -12.64 2.71 -0.57
CA ARG A 41 -11.93 4.00 -0.60
C ARG A 41 -11.12 4.26 0.68
N THR A 42 -11.57 3.75 1.81
CA THR A 42 -10.80 3.84 3.07
C THR A 42 -9.55 2.97 2.99
N LYS A 43 -9.68 1.74 2.48
CA LYS A 43 -8.51 0.89 2.19
C LYS A 43 -7.56 1.58 1.20
N GLU A 44 -8.06 2.17 0.12
CA GLU A 44 -7.25 2.86 -0.90
C GLU A 44 -6.38 3.96 -0.27
N LYS A 45 -6.94 4.75 0.65
CA LYS A 45 -6.18 5.77 1.40
C LYS A 45 -5.08 5.18 2.27
N ILE A 46 -5.33 4.04 2.92
CA ILE A 46 -4.34 3.35 3.75
C ILE A 46 -3.18 2.87 2.86
N PHE A 47 -3.49 2.25 1.72
CA PHE A 47 -2.49 1.78 0.75
C PHE A 47 -1.60 2.92 0.26
N MET A 48 -2.19 4.03 -0.18
CA MET A 48 -1.43 5.21 -0.59
C MET A 48 -0.59 5.78 0.56
N SER A 49 -1.11 5.79 1.78
CA SER A 49 -0.35 6.24 2.94
C SER A 49 0.83 5.33 3.26
N LEU A 50 0.69 4.01 3.11
CA LEU A 50 1.76 3.04 3.34
C LEU A 50 2.84 3.15 2.28
N LEU A 51 2.45 3.23 0.99
CA LEU A 51 3.38 3.45 -0.12
C LEU A 51 4.19 4.73 0.09
N LYS A 52 3.54 5.84 0.46
CA LYS A 52 4.25 7.08 0.76
C LYS A 52 5.26 6.90 1.90
N LYS A 53 4.85 6.26 3.00
CA LYS A 53 5.74 6.02 4.15
C LYS A 53 6.94 5.14 3.80
N LEU A 54 6.75 4.14 2.94
CA LEU A 54 7.83 3.28 2.45
C LEU A 54 8.79 4.04 1.53
N THR A 55 8.28 4.92 0.67
CA THR A 55 9.12 5.79 -0.17
C THR A 55 9.93 6.79 0.66
N ASP A 56 9.34 7.31 1.74
CA ASP A 56 9.99 8.27 2.64
C ASP A 56 10.93 7.59 3.67
N MET A 57 10.96 6.25 3.75
CA MET A 57 11.76 5.50 4.72
C MET A 57 13.16 5.22 4.17
N GLU A 58 14.19 5.65 4.90
CA GLU A 58 15.56 5.29 4.54
C GLU A 58 15.79 3.78 4.76
N PRO A 59 16.29 3.03 3.76
CA PRO A 59 16.59 1.62 3.92
C PRO A 59 17.78 1.42 4.85
N VAL A 60 17.72 0.36 5.65
CA VAL A 60 18.85 -0.03 6.49
C VAL A 60 19.90 -0.72 5.62
N LYS A 61 21.14 -0.23 5.68
CA LYS A 61 22.27 -0.85 4.96
C LYS A 61 22.58 -2.20 5.57
N THR A 62 22.41 -3.27 4.80
CA THR A 62 23.01 -4.56 5.11
C THR A 62 24.52 -4.44 4.90
N THR A 63 25.29 -4.56 5.99
CA THR A 63 26.77 -4.54 5.97
C THR A 63 27.33 -5.88 5.52
#